data_AF-W5SRW7-F1
#
_entry.id   AF-W5SRW7-F1
#
_cell.length_a   1.000
_cell.length_b   1.000
_cell.length_c   1.000
_cell.angle_alpha   90.00
_cell.angle_beta   90.00
_cell.angle_gamma   90.00
#
_symmetry.space_group_name_H-M   'P 1'
#
loop_
_entity.id
_entity.type
_entity.pdbx_description
1 polymer ?
#
loop_
_entity_poly.entity_id
_entity_poly.type
_entity_poly.pdbx_seq_one_letter_code
_entity_poly.pdbx_strand_id
1 'polypeptide(L)' 'MELKSYNKEIRMIERNIERLREGINNEDEQDLNNKLCELDEVKRAKELKKMELYYQAMLKLKATDFKSQVKFKI' A
#
# COMPACT_ATOMS: atom_id res chain seq x y z
N MET A 1 -10.76 13.97 -0.41
CA MET A 1 -10.68 13.39 0.95
C MET A 1 -10.11 11.96 0.90
N GLU A 2 -9.09 11.71 0.06
CA GLU A 2 -8.62 10.34 -0.26
C GLU A 2 -7.29 10.00 0.44
N LEU A 3 -6.35 10.96 0.55
CA LEU A 3 -5.05 10.76 1.21
C LEU A 3 -5.17 10.28 2.67
N LYS A 4 -6.16 10.79 3.42
CA LYS A 4 -6.42 10.39 4.81
C LYS A 4 -6.87 8.93 4.92
N SER A 5 -7.60 8.41 3.91
CA SER A 5 -8.05 7.02 3.87
C SER A 5 -6.88 6.09 3.57
N TYR A 6 -6.04 6.43 2.59
CA TYR A 6 -4.87 5.63 2.26
C TYR A 6 -3.85 5.55 3.39
N ASN A 7 -3.67 6.64 4.13
CA ASN A 7 -2.85 6.65 5.34
C ASN A 7 -3.43 5.80 6.48
N LYS A 8 -4.72 5.45 6.44
CA LYS A 8 -5.35 4.57 7.44
C LYS A 8 -5.17 3.09 7.06
N GLU A 9 -5.35 2.75 5.79
CA GLU A 9 -5.13 1.40 5.28
C GLU A 9 -3.66 0.96 5.41
N ILE A 10 -2.71 1.83 5.04
CA ILE A 10 -1.28 1.54 5.18
C ILE A 10 -0.91 1.32 6.66
N ARG A 11 -1.45 2.12 7.57
CA ARG A 11 -1.22 1.94 9.02
C ARG A 11 -1.80 0.66 9.58
N MET A 12 -2.94 0.18 9.06
CA MET A 12 -3.47 -1.13 9.44
C MET A 12 -2.57 -2.27 8.96
N ILE A 13 -2.08 -2.17 7.72
CA ILE A 13 -1.13 -3.15 7.17
C ILE A 13 0.17 -3.19 8.00
N GLU A 14 0.69 -2.02 8.40
CA GLU A 14 1.88 -1.94 9.24
C GLU A 14 1.69 -2.60 10.61
N ARG A 15 0.55 -2.37 11.27
CA ARG A 15 0.22 -3.06 12.53
C ARG A 15 0.11 -4.57 12.37
N ASN A 16 -0.44 -5.04 11.26
CA ASN A 16 -0.54 -6.49 11.00
C ASN A 16 0.85 -7.12 10.78
N ILE A 17 1.75 -6.42 10.07
CA ILE A 17 3.15 -6.84 9.91
C ILE A 17 3.85 -6.96 11.27
N GLU A 18 3.63 -5.99 12.15
CA GLU A 18 4.25 -5.95 13.48
C GLU A 18 3.79 -7.13 14.35
N ARG A 19 2.47 -7.40 14.38
CA ARG A 19 1.89 -8.57 15.07
C ARG A 19 2.39 -9.91 14.53
N LEU A 20 2.50 -10.04 13.21
CA LEU A 20 3.01 -11.27 12.59
C LEU A 20 4.48 -11.50 12.96
N ARG A 21 5.30 -10.45 12.98
CA ARG A 21 6.70 -10.54 13.43
C ARG A 21 6.82 -10.97 14.89
N GLU A 22 5.98 -10.43 15.77
CA GLU A 22 5.95 -10.82 17.19
C GLU A 22 5.50 -12.28 17.38
N GLY A 23 4.54 -12.75 16.60
CA GLY A 23 4.09 -14.14 16.60
C GLY A 23 5.16 -15.11 16.11
N ILE A 24 5.85 -14.77 15.02
CA ILE A 24 6.96 -15.58 14.46
C ILE A 24 8.09 -15.74 15.49
N ASN A 25 8.42 -14.70 16.25
CA ASN A 25 9.51 -14.78 17.22
C ASN A 25 9.21 -15.68 18.45
N ASN A 26 7.98 -16.16 18.61
CA ASN A 26 7.52 -16.86 19.82
C ASN A 26 6.96 -18.27 19.57
N GLU A 27 7.12 -18.85 18.38
CA GLU A 27 6.42 -20.10 18.01
C GLU A 27 7.30 -21.23 17.45
N ASP A 28 6.77 -22.45 17.58
CA ASP A 28 7.36 -23.69 17.08
C ASP A 28 7.44 -23.75 15.53
N GLU A 29 8.39 -24.53 15.02
CA GLU A 29 8.87 -24.52 13.63
C GLU A 29 7.79 -24.75 12.55
N GLN A 30 6.70 -25.46 12.88
CA GLN A 30 5.59 -25.71 11.95
C GLN A 30 4.65 -24.52 11.75
N ASP A 31 4.39 -23.73 12.80
CA ASP A 31 3.49 -22.57 12.72
C ASP A 31 4.22 -21.34 12.14
N LEU A 32 5.55 -21.34 12.27
CA LEU A 32 6.45 -20.34 11.72
C LEU A 32 6.31 -20.17 10.20
N ASN A 33 6.20 -21.28 9.46
CA ASN A 33 6.23 -21.26 8.01
C ASN A 33 4.92 -20.66 7.43
N ASN A 34 3.78 -20.94 8.07
CA ASN A 34 2.50 -20.34 7.70
C ASN A 34 2.51 -18.83 7.95
N LYS A 35 3.02 -18.39 9.11
CA LYS A 35 3.12 -16.96 9.44
C LYS A 35 4.11 -16.20 8.57
N LEU A 36 5.21 -16.84 8.16
CA LEU A 36 6.16 -16.26 7.20
C LEU A 36 5.51 -16.07 5.82
N CYS A 37 4.71 -17.04 5.37
CA CYS A 37 3.96 -16.92 4.12
C CYS A 37 2.95 -15.77 4.19
N GLU A 38 2.13 -15.71 5.25
CA GLU A 38 1.17 -14.61 5.48
C GLU A 38 1.87 -13.25 5.54
N LEU A 39 3.02 -13.17 6.20
CA LEU A 39 3.80 -11.94 6.30
C LEU A 39 4.26 -11.44 4.93
N ASP A 40 4.70 -12.35 4.05
CA ASP A 40 5.14 -11.98 2.71
C ASP A 40 3.98 -11.60 1.78
N GLU A 41 2.82 -12.23 1.92
CA GLU A 41 1.59 -11.79 1.24
C GLU A 41 1.19 -10.38 1.65
N VAL A 42 1.22 -10.07 2.95
CA VAL A 42 0.88 -8.74 3.48
C VAL A 42 1.88 -7.68 3.00
N LYS A 43 3.18 -7.99 2.94
CA LYS A 43 4.19 -7.09 2.35
C LYS A 43 3.91 -6.83 0.88
N ARG A 44 3.57 -7.87 0.12
CA ARG A 44 3.26 -7.75 -1.32
C ARG A 44 2.02 -6.90 -1.55
N ALA A 45 0.97 -7.09 -0.75
CA ALA A 45 -0.23 -6.26 -0.78
C ALA A 45 0.07 -4.78 -0.48
N LYS A 46 0.96 -4.50 0.49
CA LYS A 46 1.42 -3.13 0.78
C LYS A 46 2.04 -2.47 -0.46
N GLU A 47 2.93 -3.18 -1.14
CA GLU A 47 3.66 -2.63 -2.28
C GLU A 47 2.74 -2.42 -3.50
N LEU A 48 1.84 -3.37 -3.76
CA LEU A 48 0.81 -3.22 -4.78
C LEU A 48 -0.08 -1.99 -4.51
N LYS A 49 -0.46 -1.76 -3.25
CA LYS A 49 -1.26 -0.58 -2.90
C LYS A 49 -0.50 0.72 -3.15
N LYS A 50 0.79 0.79 -2.83
CA LYS A 50 1.61 1.97 -3.17
C LYS A 50 1.67 2.20 -4.68
N MET A 51 1.87 1.15 -5.47
CA MET A 51 1.90 1.25 -6.93
C MET A 51 0.57 1.74 -7.50
N GLU A 52 -0.55 1.22 -7.01
CA GLU A 52 -1.90 1.68 -7.37
C GLU A 52 -2.06 3.18 -7.09
N LEU A 53 -1.65 3.63 -5.91
CA LEU A 53 -1.72 5.05 -5.52
C LEU A 53 -0.86 5.95 -6.39
N TYR A 54 0.36 5.51 -6.67
CA TYR A 54 1.26 6.24 -7.56
C TYR A 54 0.67 6.38 -8.95
N TYR A 55 0.10 5.29 -9.49
CA TYR A 55 -0.56 5.30 -10.78
C TYR A 55 -1.77 6.25 -10.81
N GLN A 56 -2.63 6.20 -9.78
CA GLN A 56 -3.77 7.12 -9.66
C GLN A 56 -3.34 8.59 -9.58
N ALA A 57 -2.27 8.89 -8.83
CA ALA A 57 -1.71 10.24 -8.76
C ALA A 57 -1.17 10.70 -10.13
N MET A 58 -0.46 9.82 -10.84
CA MET A 58 0.08 10.11 -12.18
C MET A 58 -1.02 10.38 -13.21
N LEU A 59 -2.12 9.61 -13.18
CA LEU A 59 -3.29 9.86 -14.03
C LEU A 59 -3.92 11.23 -13.77
N LYS A 60 -4.04 11.62 -12.48
CA LYS A 60 -4.57 12.94 -12.10
C LYS A 60 -3.67 14.07 -12.58
N LEU A 61 -2.35 13.93 -12.49
CA LEU A 61 -1.39 14.90 -13.02
C LEU A 61 -1.55 15.07 -14.53
N LYS A 62 -1.57 13.98 -15.30
CA LYS A 62 -1.80 14.03 -16.76
C LYS A 62 -3.12 14.70 -17.14
N ALA A 63 -4.19 14.42 -16.41
CA ALA A 63 -5.49 15.06 -16.64
C ALA A 63 -5.45 16.57 -16.35
N THR A 64 -4.64 16.99 -15.39
CA THR A 64 -4.46 18.40 -15.01
C THR A 64 -3.59 19.15 -16.02
N ASP A 65 -2.53 18.51 -16.52
CA ASP A 65 -1.70 19.05 -17.61
C ASP A 65 -2.51 19.23 -18.89
N PHE A 66 -3.32 18.25 -19.25
CA PHE A 66 -4.22 18.35 -20.41
C PHE A 66 -5.22 19.51 -20.26
N LYS A 67 -5.88 19.61 -19.10
CA LYS A 67 -6.79 20.74 -18.81
C LYS A 67 -6.08 22.10 -18.87
N SER A 68 -4.84 22.18 -18.38
CA SER A 68 -4.05 23.41 -18.45
C SER A 68 -3.71 23.78 -19.90
N GLN A 69 -3.23 22.83 -20.71
CA GLN A 69 -2.91 23.08 -22.12
C GLN A 69 -4.13 23.54 -22.95
N VAL A 70 -5.32 23.01 -22.66
CA VAL A 70 -6.57 23.46 -23.31
C VAL A 70 -6.95 24.88 -22.87
N LYS A 71 -6.70 25.24 -21.61
CA LYS A 71 -7.09 26.54 -21.04
C LYS A 71 -6.20 27.70 -21.50
N PHE A 72 -4.94 27.43 -21.86
CA PHE A 72 -3.98 28.44 -22.36
C PHE A 72 -3.89 28.50 -23.90
N LYS A 73 -4.76 27.79 -24.63
CA LYS A 73 -4.85 27.79 -26.10
C LYS A 73 -5.93 28.73 -26.66
N ILE A 74 -6.25 29.83 -25.96
CA ILE A 74 -7.15 30.90 -26.42
C ILE A 74 -6.32 32.04 -26.98
#